data_AF-E2BQF7-F1
#
_entry.id   AF-E2BQF7-F1
#
_cell.length_a   1.000
_cell.length_b   1.000
_cell.length_c   1.000
_cell.angle_alpha   90.00
_cell.angle_beta   90.00
_cell.angle_gamma   90.00
#
_symmetry.space_group_name_H-M   'P 1'
#
loop_
_entity.id
_entity.type
_entity.pdbx_description
1 polymer ?
#
loop_
_entity_poly.entity_id
_entity_poly.type
_entity_poly.pdbx_seq_one_letter_code
_entity_poly.pdbx_strand_id
1 'polypeptide(L)'
;FLTPFCQEYDFLKNEGLILNGKRYTVQIRSIICDSPARAFVTCTKSHNGYFGCGKCMQEGIYLNHHMLFLESTTPLRTDDNFK
;
A
#
# COMPACT_ATOMS: atom_id res chain seq x y z
N PHE A 1 -0.37 10.30 11.87
CA PHE A 1 1.04 10.08 11.45
C PHE A 1 1.27 10.61 10.03
N LEU A 2 0.63 10.06 8.99
CA LEU A 2 0.90 10.45 7.59
C LEU A 2 0.30 11.80 7.14
N THR A 3 -0.55 12.44 7.94
CA THR A 3 -1.25 13.68 7.58
C THR A 3 -0.33 14.78 7.04
N PRO A 4 0.81 15.13 7.68
CA PRO A 4 1.70 16.16 7.14
C PRO A 4 2.27 15.81 5.76
N PHE A 5 2.67 14.54 5.56
CA PHE A 5 3.14 14.05 4.27
C PHE A 5 2.05 14.14 3.19
N CYS A 6 0.82 13.74 3.50
CA CYS A 6 -0.30 13.81 2.57
C CYS A 6 -0.61 15.26 2.16
N GLN A 7 -0.55 16.20 3.11
CA GLN A 7 -0.79 17.63 2.83
C GLN A 7 0.31 18.22 1.94
N GLU A 8 1.58 17.93 2.24
CA GLU A 8 2.70 18.38 1.41
C GLU A 8 2.64 17.79 0.01
N TYR A 9 2.37 16.48 -0.12
CA TYR A 9 2.24 15.84 -1.42
C TYR A 9 1.07 16.38 -2.22
N ASP A 10 -0.08 16.64 -1.59
CA ASP A 10 -1.24 17.22 -2.29
C ASP A 10 -0.90 18.61 -2.86
N PHE A 11 -0.21 19.44 -2.08
CA PHE A 11 0.33 20.71 -2.58
C PHE A 11 1.29 20.50 -3.76
N LEU A 12 2.30 19.63 -3.63
CA LEU A 12 3.28 19.37 -4.69
C LEU A 12 2.67 18.77 -5.95
N LYS A 13 1.63 17.94 -5.80
CA LYS A 13 0.90 17.31 -6.91
C LYS A 13 0.09 18.34 -7.69
N ASN A 14 -0.59 19.26 -7.00
CA ASN A 14 -1.47 20.25 -7.61
C ASN A 14 -0.69 21.49 -8.10
N GLU A 15 0.19 22.04 -7.27
CA GLU A 15 0.95 23.26 -7.56
C GLU A 15 2.29 22.99 -8.25
N GLY A 16 2.80 21.75 -8.20
CA GLY A 16 4.11 21.41 -8.73
C GLY A 16 5.26 21.96 -7.88
N LEU A 17 6.46 21.54 -8.22
CA LEU A 17 7.71 22.00 -7.59
C LEU A 17 8.35 23.09 -8.47
N ILE A 18 8.68 24.24 -7.87
CA ILE A 18 9.35 25.33 -8.58
C ILE A 18 10.85 25.31 -8.24
N LEU A 19 11.70 25.05 -9.25
CA LEU A 19 13.15 25.10 -9.12
C LEU A 19 13.73 25.93 -10.28
N ASN A 20 14.52 26.95 -9.94
CA ASN A 20 15.14 27.88 -10.91
C ASN A 20 14.11 28.51 -11.88
N GLY A 21 12.93 28.89 -11.36
CA GLY A 21 11.84 29.47 -12.16
C GLY A 21 11.10 28.48 -13.06
N LYS A 22 11.47 27.20 -13.06
CA LYS A 22 10.79 26.15 -13.82
C LYS A 22 9.89 25.32 -12.91
N ARG A 23 8.66 25.05 -13.36
CA ARG A 23 7.69 24.19 -12.69
C ARG A 23 7.87 22.73 -13.12
N TYR A 24 7.84 21.83 -12.14
CA TYR A 24 7.94 20.38 -12.31
C TYR A 24 6.71 19.70 -11.72
N THR A 25 6.13 18.75 -12.45
CA THR A 25 5.05 17.92 -11.93
C THR A 25 5.62 16.84 -11.02
N VAL A 26 5.01 16.67 -9.85
CA VAL A 26 5.40 15.65 -8.88
C VAL A 26 4.36 14.53 -8.90
N GLN A 27 4.80 13.29 -9.09
CA GLN A 27 3.96 12.10 -9.06
C GLN A 27 4.65 11.00 -8.23
N ILE A 28 3.91 10.42 -7.28
CA ILE A 28 4.38 9.23 -6.56
C ILE A 28 4.32 8.03 -7.50
N ARG A 29 5.48 7.40 -7.72
CA ARG A 29 5.57 6.13 -8.46
C ARG A 29 5.31 4.91 -7.56
N SER A 30 5.83 4.93 -6.34
CA SER A 30 5.76 3.80 -5.42
C SER A 30 5.99 4.25 -3.98
N ILE A 31 5.33 3.59 -3.03
CA ILE A 31 5.60 3.70 -1.59
C ILE A 31 6.30 2.41 -1.14
N ILE A 32 7.50 2.54 -0.59
CA ILE A 32 8.29 1.41 -0.10
C ILE A 32 8.12 1.34 1.42
N CYS A 33 7.63 0.20 1.90
CA CYS A 33 7.38 -0.05 3.30
C CYS A 33 7.43 -1.55 3.61
N ASP A 34 7.67 -1.89 4.87
CA ASP A 34 7.58 -3.26 5.35
C ASP A 34 6.10 -3.72 5.45
N SER A 35 5.89 -4.98 5.83
CA SER A 35 4.54 -5.56 5.87
C SER A 35 3.59 -4.85 6.85
N PRO A 36 3.97 -4.51 8.09
CA PRO A 36 3.13 -3.74 9.01
C PRO A 36 2.81 -2.33 8.52
N ALA A 37 3.79 -1.56 8.05
CA ALA A 37 3.55 -0.20 7.58
C ALA A 37 2.70 -0.18 6.31
N ARG A 38 2.87 -1.16 5.40
CA ARG A 38 1.99 -1.32 4.24
C ARG A 38 0.54 -1.49 4.67
N ALA A 39 0.29 -2.44 5.59
CA ALA A 39 -1.06 -2.70 6.10
C ALA A 39 -1.69 -1.45 6.75
N PHE A 40 -0.89 -0.65 7.46
CA PHE A 40 -1.33 0.62 8.02
C PHE A 40 -1.70 1.64 6.93
N VAL A 41 -0.85 1.82 5.91
CA VAL A 41 -1.07 2.81 4.84
C VAL A 41 -2.27 2.43 3.97
N THR A 42 -2.46 1.15 3.66
CA THR A 42 -3.53 0.66 2.80
C THR A 42 -4.81 0.31 3.56
N CYS A 43 -4.84 0.47 4.89
CA CYS A 43 -5.93 0.04 5.75
C CYS A 43 -6.32 -1.43 5.56
N THR A 44 -5.33 -2.32 5.42
CA THR A 44 -5.56 -3.75 5.15
C THR A 44 -5.20 -4.62 6.33
N LYS A 45 -5.67 -5.88 6.31
CA LYS A 45 -5.20 -6.90 7.24
C LYS A 45 -3.67 -7.02 7.16
N SER A 46 -3.05 -7.20 8.33
CA SER A 46 -1.62 -7.46 8.43
C SER A 46 -1.25 -8.80 7.76
N HIS A 47 0.02 -8.97 7.41
CA HIS A 47 0.57 -10.17 6.76
C HIS A 47 0.29 -11.49 7.50
N ASN A 48 0.02 -11.45 8.80
CA ASN A 48 -0.32 -12.63 9.61
C ASN A 48 -1.82 -12.94 9.68
N GLY A 49 -2.67 -12.16 9.00
CA GLY A 49 -4.11 -12.43 8.92
C GLY A 49 -4.44 -13.46 7.84
N TYR A 50 -5.56 -14.17 7.99
CA TYR A 50 -6.06 -15.12 7.00
C TYR A 50 -6.20 -14.50 5.59
N PHE A 51 -6.64 -13.25 5.47
CA PHE A 51 -6.61 -12.52 4.19
C PHE A 51 -5.51 -11.45 4.20
N GLY A 52 -4.33 -11.80 4.69
CA GLY A 52 -3.17 -10.91 4.84
C GLY A 52 -2.32 -10.73 3.59
N CYS A 53 -2.54 -11.53 2.54
CA CYS A 53 -1.86 -11.35 1.27
C CYS A 53 -2.23 -9.98 0.68
N GLY A 54 -1.22 -9.13 0.44
CA GLY A 54 -1.42 -7.80 -0.13
C GLY A 54 -1.64 -7.76 -1.65
N LYS A 55 -1.63 -8.90 -2.33
CA LYS A 55 -1.72 -8.98 -3.81
C LYS A 55 -2.97 -9.68 -4.31
N CYS A 56 -3.46 -10.69 -3.59
CA CYS A 56 -4.60 -11.50 -4.02
C CYS A 56 -5.57 -11.80 -2.88
N MET A 57 -6.76 -12.28 -3.26
CA MET A 57 -7.89 -12.61 -2.39
C MET A 57 -7.84 -14.06 -1.89
N GLN A 58 -6.63 -14.55 -1.58
CA GLN A 58 -6.48 -15.90 -1.02
C GLN A 58 -6.64 -15.88 0.50
N GLU A 59 -7.28 -16.92 1.03
CA GLU A 59 -7.24 -17.23 2.45
C GLU A 59 -5.97 -18.02 2.75
N GLY A 60 -5.19 -17.57 3.73
CA GLY A 60 -3.97 -18.23 4.18
C GLY A 60 -4.26 -19.35 5.16
N ILE A 61 -3.32 -20.25 5.30
CA ILE A 61 -3.38 -21.38 6.23
C ILE A 61 -2.41 -21.12 7.37
N TYR A 62 -2.88 -21.23 8.62
CA TYR A 62 -2.01 -21.16 9.78
C TYR A 62 -1.42 -22.53 10.08
N LEU A 63 -0.09 -22.66 9.94
CA LEU A 63 0.64 -23.91 10.17
C LEU A 63 1.98 -23.61 10.83
N ASN A 64 2.34 -24.35 11.88
CA ASN A 64 3.63 -24.25 12.58
C ASN A 64 4.01 -22.82 13.01
N HIS A 65 3.05 -22.03 13.50
CA HIS A 65 3.23 -20.62 13.86
C HIS A 65 3.50 -19.66 12.69
N HIS A 66 3.23 -20.09 11.46
CA HIS A 66 3.34 -19.27 10.25
C HIS A 66 2.00 -19.16 9.53
N MET A 67 1.72 -17.97 8.99
CA MET A 67 0.64 -17.78 8.02
C MET A 67 1.20 -18.06 6.62
N LEU A 68 0.61 -19.03 5.93
CA LEU A 68 1.06 -19.49 4.61
C LEU A 68 0.06 -19.12 3.53
N PHE A 69 0.56 -18.60 2.41
CA PHE A 69 -0.22 -18.22 1.23
C PHE A 69 0.27 -19.06 0.05
N LEU A 70 -0.28 -20.28 -0.09
CA LEU A 70 0.23 -21.28 -1.03
C LEU A 70 -0.51 -21.28 -2.38
N GLU A 71 -1.64 -20.58 -2.46
CA GLU A 71 -2.47 -20.57 -3.66
C GLU A 71 -1.87 -19.66 -4.74
N SER A 72 -1.74 -20.20 -5.95
CA SER A 72 -1.21 -19.49 -7.13
C SER A 72 -2.29 -18.98 -8.08
N THR A 73 -3.47 -19.61 -8.08
CA THR A 73 -4.64 -19.24 -8.90
C THR A 73 -5.72 -18.62 -8.02
N THR A 74 -5.54 -17.36 -7.66
CA THR A 74 -6.54 -16.60 -6.89
C THR A 74 -6.76 -15.22 -7.50
N PRO A 75 -7.98 -14.65 -7.37
CA PRO A 75 -8.25 -13.31 -7.88
C PRO A 75 -7.29 -12.28 -7.28
N LEU A 76 -6.77 -11.39 -8.11
CA LEU A 76 -5.99 -10.24 -7.63
C LEU A 76 -6.90 -9.31 -6.82
N ARG A 77 -6.30 -8.61 -5.85
CA ARG A 77 -7.01 -7.53 -5.15
C ARG A 77 -7.25 -6.37 -6.10
N THR A 78 -8.44 -5.82 -6.04
CA THR A 78 -8.82 -4.52 -6.61
C THR A 78 -8.89 -3.47 -5.51
N ASP A 79 -9.00 -2.19 -5.90
CA ASP A 79 -9.17 -1.09 -4.95
C ASP A 79 -10.40 -1.29 -4.05
N ASP A 80 -11.47 -1.89 -4.56
CA ASP A 80 -12.67 -2.23 -3.80
C ASP A 80 -12.45 -3.30 -2.72
N ASN A 81 -11.40 -4.12 -2.85
CA ASN A 81 -11.05 -5.14 -1.87
C ASN A 81 -10.25 -4.58 -0.69
N PHE A 82 -9.87 -3.31 -0.72
CA PHE A 82 -9.22 -2.60 0.37
C PHE A 82 -10.27 -1.79 1.15
N LYS A 83 -11.01 -2.49 2.03
CA LYS A 83 -11.97 -1.92 2.98
C LYS A 83 -11.79 -2.55 4.35
#